data_AF-A0A3B8RMX3-F1
#
_entry.id   AF-A0A3B8RMX3-F1
#
_cell.length_a   1.000
_cell.length_b   1.000
_cell.length_c   1.000
_cell.angle_alpha   90.00
_cell.angle_beta   90.00
_cell.angle_gamma   90.00
#
_symmetry.space_group_name_H-M   'P 1'
#
loop_
_entity.id
_entity.type
_entity.pdbx_description
1 polymer ?
#
loop_
_entity_poly.entity_id
_entity_poly.type
_entity_poly.pdbx_seq_one_letter_code
_entity_poly.pdbx_strand_id
1 'polypeptide(L)' 'MIITRTPFRISFFGGGTDYPAWFKDHKGAVLATTINKYC' A
#
# COMPACT_ATOMS: atom_id res chain seq x y z
N MET A 1 -9.06 -27.04 -10.26
CA MET A 1 -8.53 -25.76 -10.78
C MET A 1 -8.42 -24.80 -9.61
N ILE A 2 -7.24 -24.24 -9.35
CA ILE A 2 -7.02 -23.24 -8.29
C ILE A 2 -6.86 -21.88 -8.97
N ILE A 3 -7.65 -20.88 -8.57
CA ILE A 3 -7.62 -19.51 -9.10
C ILE A 3 -7.33 -18.55 -7.93
N THR A 4 -6.36 -17.66 -8.11
CA THR A 4 -6.01 -16.59 -7.16
C THR A 4 -6.31 -15.23 -7.75
N ARG A 5 -6.78 -14.29 -6.93
CA ARG A 5 -7.00 -12.88 -7.32
C ARG A 5 -6.48 -11.98 -6.21
N THR A 6 -5.58 -11.05 -6.55
CA THR A 6 -5.03 -10.11 -5.57
C THR A 6 -5.64 -8.73 -5.80
N PRO A 7 -6.26 -8.09 -4.80
CA PRO A 7 -6.90 -6.80 -4.99
C PRO A 7 -5.86 -5.70 -5.15
N PHE A 8 -6.10 -4.80 -6.11
CA PHE A 8 -5.36 -3.55 -6.19
C PHE A 8 -5.73 -2.64 -5.01
N ARG A 9 -4.80 -1.75 -4.63
CA ARG A 9 -5.00 -0.77 -3.55
C ARG A 9 -4.91 0.65 -4.08
N ILE A 10 -5.69 1.55 -3.50
CA ILE A 10 -5.55 3.01 -3.64
C ILE A 10 -4.93 3.55 -2.36
N SER A 11 -3.91 4.39 -2.49
CA SER A 11 -3.29 5.10 -1.38
C SER A 11 -3.98 6.45 -1.18
N PHE A 12 -4.50 6.71 0.01
CA PHE A 12 -5.11 7.99 0.36
C PHE A 12 -4.10 8.97 0.97
N PHE A 13 -3.26 8.49 1.89
CA PHE A 13 -2.27 9.32 2.57
C PHE A 13 -0.99 8.57 2.89
N GLY A 14 0.10 9.33 3.09
CA GLY A 14 1.35 8.78 3.61
C GLY A 14 2.21 8.04 2.59
N GLY A 15 1.84 8.08 1.31
CA GLY A 15 2.64 7.48 0.24
C GLY A 15 4.06 8.04 0.24
N GLY A 16 5.05 7.15 0.32
CA GLY A 16 6.46 7.49 0.35
C GLY A 16 7.06 7.63 1.75
N THR A 17 6.23 7.72 2.80
CA THR A 17 6.74 7.66 4.19
C THR A 17 7.20 6.26 4.58
N ASP A 18 6.82 5.26 3.79
CA ASP A 18 7.24 3.86 3.85
C ASP A 18 8.58 3.58 3.16
N TYR A 19 9.23 4.59 2.56
CA TYR A 19 10.56 4.43 2.00
C TYR A 19 11.65 4.37 3.08
N PRO A 20 12.65 3.48 2.95
CA PRO A 20 13.77 3.38 3.89
C PRO A 20 14.55 4.67 4.09
N ALA A 21 14.59 5.55 3.09
CA ALA A 21 15.23 6.86 3.22
C ALA A 21 14.46 7.82 4.15
N TRP A 22 13.16 7.59 4.37
CA TRP A 22 12.31 8.42 5.21
C TRP A 22 12.08 7.81 6.59
N PHE A 23 11.64 6.54 6.66
CA PHE A 23 11.21 5.95 7.93
C PHE A 23 12.35 5.65 8.92
N LYS A 24 13.61 5.67 8.45
CA LYS A 24 14.77 5.47 9.33
C LYS A 24 14.98 6.64 10.29
N ASP A 25 14.70 7.86 9.81
CA ASP A 25 14.91 9.09 10.57
C ASP A 25 13.58 9.71 11.06
N HIS A 26 12.46 9.33 10.45
CA HIS A 26 11.12 9.83 10.75
C HIS A 26 10.12 8.69 10.97
N LYS A 27 9.01 8.93 11.66
CA LYS A 27 7.92 7.93 11.71
C LYS A 27 7.19 7.87 10.37
N GLY A 28 6.97 6.66 9.86
CA GLY A 28 6.15 6.40 8.68
C GLY A 28 4.71 6.05 9.05
N ALA A 29 3.74 6.49 8.24
CA ALA A 29 2.34 6.11 8.38
C ALA A 29 1.67 6.19 7.01
N VAL A 30 0.97 5.13 6.59
CA VAL A 30 0.27 5.04 5.31
C VAL A 30 -1.20 4.72 5.55
N LEU A 31 -2.10 5.41 4.85
CA LEU A 31 -3.51 5.08 4.80
C LEU A 31 -3.88 4.69 3.36
N ALA A 32 -4.27 3.45 3.17
CA ALA A 32 -4.66 2.90 1.87
C ALA A 32 -5.79 1.89 2.05
N THR A 33 -6.62 1.70 1.02
CA THR A 33 -7.64 0.64 0.99
C THR A 33 -7.62 -0.13 -0.32
N THR A 34 -8.10 -1.36 -0.30
CA THR A 34 -8.30 -2.19 -1.49
C THR A 34 -9.53 -1.75 -2.26
N ILE A 35 -9.49 -1.90 -3.58
CA ILE A 35 -10.64 -1.65 -4.46
C ILE A 35 -11.09 -2.93 -5.14
N ASN A 36 -12.32 -2.91 -5.68
CA ASN A 36 -12.91 -4.04 -6.42
C ASN A 36 -12.31 -4.18 -7.83
N LYS A 37 -10.97 -4.32 -7.91
CA LYS A 37 -10.17 -4.54 -9.12
C LYS A 37 -9.02 -5.50 -8.74
N TYR A 38 -8.69 -6.43 -9.63
CA TYR A 38 -7.79 -7.55 -9.31
C TYR A 38 -6.85 -7.87 -10.47
N CYS A 39 -5.64 -8.35 -10.15
CA CYS A 39 -4.73 -9.05 -11.05
C CYS A 39 -4.93 -10.57 -11.01
#